data_AF-Q4V530-F1
#
_entry.id   AF-Q4V530-F1
#
_cell.length_a   1.000
_cell.length_b   1.000
_cell.length_c   1.000
_cell.angle_alpha   90.00
_cell.angle_beta   90.00
_cell.angle_gamma   90.00
#
_symmetry.space_group_name_H-M   'P 1'
#
loop_
_entity.id
_entity.type
_entity.pdbx_description
1 polymer ?
#
loop_
_entity_poly.entity_id
_entity_poly.type
_entity_poly.pdbx_seq_one_letter_code
_entity_poly.pdbx_strand_id
1 'polypeptide(L)'
;MDHLCDIPATSRQFRPLVRYPCYIQAVQNLPLVSRCLAQLINNLVDRAIVANDQIHLIGFSLGGQVAGQTANYVKRKMKRITGLDPAKPLFILGPDSRRLDKGDADFVDVIHTDVFGRGYLRAAGHVDFYPNFGAKQPGCMEENMQDPSSCNHERAPRFYAESINTTVGFWARQCSGWLLQLLTLCPTTGAQALLGYHVSDELRGSYFLQTASKSPYALGKMQDVDNRQTLAKFHLNFDHNEIDDDYEPQLLEAFLELEAVKVVVKMDESELDKRLNWIYREEDEPLSRNLIK
;
A
#
# COMPACT_ATOMS: atom_id res chain seq x y z
N MET A 1 -14.64 18.83 28.78
CA MET A 1 -13.29 18.45 29.25
C MET A 1 -12.57 17.95 28.02
N ASP A 2 -12.05 18.90 27.25
CA ASP A 2 -11.39 18.62 25.97
C ASP A 2 -9.93 18.33 26.28
N HIS A 3 -9.56 17.04 26.29
CA HIS A 3 -8.17 16.66 26.22
C HIS A 3 -7.69 16.94 24.80
N LEU A 4 -7.18 18.16 24.59
CA LEU A 4 -6.34 18.49 23.44
C LEU A 4 -5.20 17.47 23.39
N CYS A 5 -5.14 16.69 22.30
CA CYS A 5 -3.97 15.86 21.99
C CYS A 5 -2.78 16.78 21.71
N ASP A 6 -2.04 17.16 22.74
CA ASP A 6 -0.76 17.86 22.61
C ASP A 6 0.32 16.87 22.12
N ILE A 7 0.31 16.59 20.82
CA ILE A 7 1.32 15.74 20.16
C ILE A 7 2.27 16.65 19.37
N PRO A 8 3.57 16.71 19.72
CA PRO A 8 4.53 17.46 18.93
C PRO A 8 4.72 16.81 17.55
N ALA A 9 4.20 17.47 16.51
CA ALA A 9 4.36 17.05 15.12
C ALA A 9 5.58 17.74 14.48
N THR A 10 6.57 16.95 14.04
CA THR A 10 7.74 17.47 13.30
C THR A 10 7.66 17.05 11.84
N SER A 11 7.57 18.01 10.91
CA SER A 11 7.61 17.74 9.47
C SER A 11 9.06 17.81 8.95
N ARG A 12 9.51 16.77 8.24
CA ARG A 12 10.83 16.71 7.61
C ARG A 12 10.69 16.94 6.09
N GLN A 13 11.35 17.96 5.57
CA GLN A 13 11.29 18.30 4.15
C GLN A 13 12.62 18.03 3.43
N PHE A 14 12.64 17.08 2.50
CA PHE A 14 13.83 16.71 1.71
C PHE A 14 13.70 17.12 0.22
N ARG A 15 12.95 18.18 -0.08
CA ARG A 15 12.60 18.64 -1.44
C ARG A 15 13.78 18.62 -2.45
N PRO A 16 15.01 19.06 -2.11
CA PRO A 16 16.12 19.04 -3.07
C PRO A 16 16.55 17.63 -3.51
N LEU A 17 16.32 16.60 -2.68
CA LEU A 17 16.79 15.23 -2.91
C LEU A 17 15.79 14.35 -3.68
N VAL A 18 14.58 14.86 -3.95
CA VAL A 18 13.46 14.14 -4.56
C VAL A 18 12.87 14.87 -5.76
N ARG A 19 13.69 15.69 -6.45
CA ARG A 19 13.21 16.52 -7.57
C ARG A 19 12.91 15.65 -8.79
N TYR A 20 11.69 15.76 -9.31
CA TYR A 20 11.33 15.22 -10.63
C TYR A 20 12.22 15.86 -11.72
N PRO A 21 12.69 15.11 -12.74
CA PRO A 21 12.37 13.73 -13.13
C PRO A 21 13.28 12.63 -12.55
N CYS A 22 14.09 12.93 -11.52
CA CYS A 22 15.17 12.07 -11.06
C CYS A 22 14.72 11.01 -10.03
N TYR A 23 13.78 10.14 -10.40
CA TYR A 23 13.22 9.12 -9.47
C TYR A 23 14.29 8.11 -9.00
N ILE A 24 15.16 7.65 -9.89
CA ILE A 24 16.25 6.71 -9.51
C ILE A 24 17.18 7.35 -8.48
N GLN A 25 17.56 8.62 -8.68
CA GLN A 25 18.40 9.36 -7.74
C GLN A 25 17.67 9.56 -6.41
N ALA A 26 16.36 9.84 -6.44
CA ALA A 26 15.55 9.92 -5.24
C ALA A 26 15.62 8.59 -4.45
N VAL A 27 15.42 7.45 -5.11
CA VAL A 27 15.56 6.10 -4.51
C VAL A 27 16.97 5.86 -3.96
N GLN A 28 18.02 6.29 -4.67
CA GLN A 28 19.41 6.17 -4.22
C GLN A 28 19.72 7.04 -2.98
N ASN A 29 19.00 8.15 -2.79
CA ASN A 29 19.17 9.05 -1.66
C ASN A 29 18.49 8.56 -0.37
N LEU A 30 17.57 7.59 -0.42
CA LEU A 30 16.82 7.11 0.74
C LEU A 30 17.71 6.67 1.92
N PRO A 31 18.80 5.90 1.73
CA PRO A 31 19.67 5.51 2.85
C PRO A 31 20.27 6.72 3.56
N LEU A 32 20.66 7.76 2.83
CA LEU A 32 21.20 8.99 3.41
C LEU A 32 20.13 9.69 4.25
N VAL A 33 18.93 9.86 3.69
CA VAL A 33 17.79 10.47 4.37
C VAL A 33 17.42 9.70 5.65
N SER A 34 17.39 8.36 5.55
CA SER A 34 17.06 7.47 6.66
C SER A 34 18.10 7.52 7.78
N ARG A 35 19.40 7.59 7.44
CA ARG A 35 20.47 7.81 8.44
C ARG A 35 20.34 9.14 9.14
N CYS A 36 20.06 10.22 8.41
CA CYS A 36 19.87 11.55 9.02
C CYS A 36 18.64 11.59 9.93
N LEU A 37 17.55 10.90 9.55
CA LEU A 37 16.36 10.78 10.39
C LEU A 37 16.64 9.97 11.65
N ALA A 38 17.31 8.83 11.52
CA ALA A 38 17.71 8.00 12.66
C ALA A 38 18.66 8.74 13.61
N GLN A 39 19.61 9.52 13.08
CA GLN A 39 20.48 10.37 13.89
C GLN A 39 19.68 11.37 14.72
N LEU A 40 18.64 11.99 14.17
CA LEU A 40 17.75 12.84 14.96
C LEU A 40 17.04 12.07 16.06
N ILE A 41 16.40 10.95 15.71
CA ILE A 41 15.64 10.12 16.67
C ILE A 41 16.56 9.70 17.81
N ASN A 42 17.73 9.16 17.49
CA ASN A 42 18.75 8.78 18.47
C ASN A 42 19.14 9.97 19.36
N ASN A 43 19.37 11.15 18.80
CA ASN A 43 19.71 12.34 19.59
C ASN A 43 18.57 12.81 20.51
N LEU A 44 17.31 12.74 20.06
CA LEU A 44 16.15 13.10 20.89
C LEU A 44 16.00 12.14 22.07
N VAL A 45 16.16 10.84 21.81
CA VAL A 45 16.04 9.78 22.82
C VAL A 45 17.24 9.79 23.78
N ASP A 46 18.46 9.90 23.28
CA ASP A 46 19.69 9.88 24.08
C ASP A 46 19.77 11.10 25.01
N ARG A 47 19.18 12.24 24.61
CA ARG A 47 19.08 13.46 25.44
C ARG A 47 17.83 13.50 26.33
N ALA A 48 17.05 12.42 26.36
CA ALA A 48 15.80 12.32 27.12
C ALA A 48 14.79 13.45 26.80
N ILE A 49 14.80 13.97 25.57
CA ILE A 49 13.83 14.97 25.11
C ILE A 49 12.47 14.30 24.84
N VAL A 50 12.50 13.09 24.29
CA VAL A 50 11.31 12.27 24.02
C VAL A 50 11.63 10.82 24.39
N ALA A 51 10.67 10.11 25.00
CA ALA A 51 10.84 8.68 25.24
C ALA A 51 10.68 7.90 23.93
N ASN A 52 11.44 6.80 23.77
CA ASN A 52 11.46 6.03 22.52
C ASN A 52 10.08 5.49 22.12
N ASP A 53 9.27 5.12 23.10
CA ASP A 53 7.92 4.60 22.96
C ASP A 53 6.86 5.69 22.66
N GLN A 54 7.24 6.97 22.69
CA GLN A 54 6.39 8.10 22.29
C GLN A 54 6.59 8.50 20.83
N ILE A 55 7.52 7.87 20.12
CA ILE A 55 7.83 8.23 18.72
C ILE A 55 7.05 7.33 17.76
N HIS A 56 6.27 7.98 16.89
CA HIS A 56 5.56 7.36 15.77
C HIS A 56 6.06 7.98 14.46
N LEU A 57 6.62 7.17 13.57
CA LEU A 57 7.00 7.61 12.23
C LEU A 57 5.87 7.38 11.24
N ILE A 58 5.51 8.41 10.48
CA ILE A 58 4.52 8.32 9.40
C ILE A 58 5.20 8.74 8.10
N GLY A 59 5.15 7.89 7.08
CA GLY A 59 5.83 8.10 5.82
C GLY A 59 4.91 7.90 4.62
N PHE A 60 4.83 8.89 3.73
CA PHE A 60 4.07 8.82 2.48
C PHE A 60 4.95 8.52 1.27
N SER A 61 4.54 7.61 0.38
CA SER A 61 5.26 7.31 -0.87
C SER A 61 6.70 6.83 -0.61
N LEU A 62 7.71 7.49 -1.19
CA LEU A 62 9.13 7.28 -0.84
C LEU A 62 9.41 7.52 0.65
N GLY A 63 8.65 8.40 1.29
CA GLY A 63 8.72 8.64 2.73
C GLY A 63 8.32 7.41 3.56
N GLY A 64 7.42 6.55 3.07
CA GLY A 64 7.09 5.28 3.71
C GLY A 64 8.30 4.34 3.71
N GLN A 65 9.03 4.29 2.59
CA GLN A 65 10.27 3.53 2.47
C GLN A 65 11.40 4.13 3.35
N VAL A 66 11.47 5.47 3.46
CA VAL A 66 12.38 6.14 4.42
C VAL A 66 12.03 5.75 5.86
N ALA A 67 10.75 5.71 6.22
CA ALA A 67 10.32 5.38 7.58
C ALA A 67 10.77 3.97 7.97
N GLY A 68 10.58 2.98 7.10
CA GLY A 68 11.09 1.62 7.30
C GLY A 68 12.63 1.59 7.35
N GLN A 69 13.30 2.13 6.33
CA GLN A 69 14.77 2.13 6.29
C GLN A 69 15.43 2.84 7.49
N THR A 70 14.74 3.78 8.14
CA THR A 70 15.22 4.45 9.36
C THR A 70 15.39 3.46 10.52
N ALA A 71 14.58 2.40 10.59
CA ALA A 71 14.67 1.35 11.60
C ALA A 71 16.04 0.65 11.61
N ASN A 72 16.70 0.53 10.46
CA ASN A 72 18.04 -0.05 10.33
C ASN A 72 19.15 0.77 11.02
N TYR A 73 18.88 2.03 11.39
CA TYR A 73 19.88 2.97 11.89
C TYR A 73 19.58 3.55 13.28
N VAL A 74 18.40 3.30 13.82
CA VAL A 74 18.04 3.69 15.20
C VAL A 74 18.67 2.72 16.20
N LYS A 75 19.07 3.24 17.36
CA LYS A 75 19.69 2.43 18.43
C LYS A 75 18.66 1.59 19.21
N ARG A 76 17.39 2.00 19.17
CA ARG A 76 16.27 1.38 19.88
C ARG A 76 15.16 1.16 18.88
N LYS A 77 14.48 0.01 18.99
CA LYS A 77 13.39 -0.36 18.10
C LYS A 77 12.23 0.64 18.23
N MET A 78 11.66 1.03 17.11
CA MET A 78 10.55 1.99 17.07
C MET A 78 9.26 1.33 17.56
N LYS A 79 8.39 2.08 18.26
CA LYS A 79 7.10 1.56 18.69
C LYS A 79 6.12 1.41 17.52
N ARG A 80 5.97 2.46 16.70
CA ARG A 80 5.03 2.46 15.58
C ARG A 80 5.59 3.13 14.33
N ILE A 81 5.36 2.50 13.18
CA ILE A 81 5.56 3.09 11.85
C ILE A 81 4.25 2.98 11.06
N THR A 82 3.81 4.07 10.43
CA THR A 82 2.71 4.04 9.46
C THR A 82 3.22 4.30 8.05
N GLY A 83 2.98 3.36 7.14
CA GLY A 83 3.23 3.52 5.71
C GLY A 83 1.99 4.03 4.98
N LEU A 84 2.05 5.22 4.40
CA LEU A 84 0.98 5.78 3.57
C LEU A 84 1.34 5.57 2.10
N ASP A 85 0.68 4.61 1.47
CA ASP A 85 0.89 4.13 0.11
C ASP A 85 2.38 4.05 -0.28
N PRO A 86 3.17 3.17 0.37
CA PRO A 86 4.62 3.12 0.17
C PRO A 86 4.98 2.91 -1.31
N ALA A 87 5.99 3.61 -1.79
CA ALA A 87 6.34 3.58 -3.21
C ALA A 87 6.82 2.18 -3.65
N LYS A 88 6.32 1.71 -4.80
CA LYS A 88 6.62 0.40 -5.39
C LYS A 88 7.89 0.36 -6.26
N PRO A 89 8.10 1.28 -7.23
CA PRO A 89 9.18 1.14 -8.19
C PRO A 89 10.56 1.07 -7.50
N LEU A 90 11.37 0.08 -7.86
CA LEU A 90 12.70 -0.20 -7.28
C LEU A 90 12.70 -0.74 -5.82
N PHE A 91 11.54 -1.03 -5.23
CA PHE A 91 11.43 -1.67 -3.91
C PHE A 91 10.87 -3.11 -3.96
N ILE A 92 10.19 -3.51 -5.04
CA ILE A 92 9.54 -4.84 -5.17
C ILE A 92 10.47 -6.01 -4.93
N LEU A 93 11.68 -5.94 -5.48
CA LEU A 93 12.68 -7.01 -5.39
C LEU A 93 13.80 -6.63 -4.40
N GLY A 94 13.60 -5.56 -3.63
CA GLY A 94 14.56 -5.12 -2.63
C GLY A 94 14.52 -6.03 -1.39
N PRO A 95 15.67 -6.26 -0.74
CA PRO A 95 15.67 -6.93 0.57
C PRO A 95 14.94 -6.07 1.61
N ASP A 96 14.52 -6.70 2.71
CA ASP A 96 13.78 -6.03 3.80
C ASP A 96 14.50 -4.77 4.29
N SER A 97 15.83 -4.80 4.43
CA SER A 97 16.66 -3.64 4.79
C SER A 97 16.59 -2.43 3.83
N ARG A 98 15.96 -2.58 2.66
CA ARG A 98 15.82 -1.54 1.63
C ARG A 98 14.37 -1.09 1.45
N ARG A 99 13.41 -1.69 2.14
CA ARG A 99 11.98 -1.37 2.03
C ARG A 99 11.34 -1.26 3.41
N LEU A 100 10.08 -0.85 3.45
CA LEU A 100 9.24 -0.98 4.64
C LEU A 100 8.87 -2.46 4.83
N ASP A 101 9.04 -2.94 6.05
CA ASP A 101 8.61 -4.27 6.48
C ASP A 101 8.11 -4.28 7.94
N LYS A 102 7.40 -5.34 8.33
CA LYS A 102 6.80 -5.46 9.65
C LYS A 102 7.81 -5.46 10.80
N GLY A 103 9.05 -5.89 10.56
CA GLY A 103 10.14 -5.94 11.53
C GLY A 103 10.71 -4.57 11.90
N ASP A 104 10.42 -3.52 11.13
CA ASP A 104 10.94 -2.16 11.32
C ASP A 104 10.48 -1.50 12.64
N ALA A 105 9.36 -1.95 13.21
CA ALA A 105 8.82 -1.46 14.48
C ALA A 105 8.12 -2.57 15.28
N ASP A 106 7.70 -2.26 16.50
CA ASP A 106 6.84 -3.17 17.28
C ASP A 106 5.44 -3.27 16.67
N PHE A 107 5.00 -2.21 16.01
CA PHE A 107 3.78 -2.21 15.22
C PHE A 107 3.95 -1.40 13.92
N VAL A 108 3.49 -1.97 12.80
CA VAL A 108 3.59 -1.33 11.48
C VAL A 108 2.22 -1.42 10.82
N ASP A 109 1.60 -0.29 10.53
CA ASP A 109 0.33 -0.20 9.83
C ASP A 109 0.50 0.45 8.46
N VAL A 110 -0.09 -0.12 7.42
CA VAL A 110 0.07 0.36 6.04
C VAL A 110 -1.28 0.63 5.40
N ILE A 111 -1.40 1.74 4.67
CA ILE A 111 -2.59 2.11 3.91
C ILE A 111 -2.23 2.11 2.42
N HIS A 112 -2.86 1.22 1.65
CA HIS A 112 -2.61 1.01 0.22
C HIS A 112 -3.72 1.63 -0.61
N THR A 113 -3.41 2.63 -1.43
CA THR A 113 -4.43 3.35 -2.21
C THR A 113 -4.15 3.41 -3.72
N ASP A 114 -2.95 3.05 -4.18
CA ASP A 114 -2.59 3.00 -5.60
C ASP A 114 -1.72 1.78 -5.99
N VAL A 115 -2.10 0.58 -5.57
CA VAL A 115 -1.31 -0.67 -5.70
C VAL A 115 -0.92 -1.04 -7.13
N PHE A 116 -1.76 -0.70 -8.12
CA PHE A 116 -1.45 -0.92 -9.54
C PHE A 116 -0.69 0.23 -10.19
N GLY A 117 -0.69 1.42 -9.57
CA GLY A 117 0.12 2.55 -9.98
C GLY A 117 1.44 2.60 -9.21
N ARG A 118 1.51 3.54 -8.27
CA ARG A 118 2.71 3.95 -7.53
C ARG A 118 2.90 3.19 -6.21
N GLY A 119 1.82 2.69 -5.63
CA GLY A 119 1.78 1.99 -4.34
C GLY A 119 2.20 0.53 -4.42
N TYR A 120 2.63 -0.02 -3.29
CA TYR A 120 3.11 -1.39 -3.13
C TYR A 120 1.93 -2.34 -2.85
N LEU A 121 1.70 -3.37 -3.67
CA LEU A 121 0.56 -4.29 -3.45
C LEU A 121 0.75 -5.21 -2.24
N ARG A 122 1.96 -5.75 -2.10
CA ARG A 122 2.27 -6.77 -1.08
C ARG A 122 2.15 -6.19 0.33
N ALA A 123 1.67 -7.01 1.25
CA ALA A 123 1.64 -6.68 2.66
C ALA A 123 3.04 -6.30 3.13
N ALA A 124 3.14 -5.15 3.79
CA ALA A 124 4.39 -4.58 4.29
C ALA A 124 4.34 -4.30 5.80
N GLY A 125 3.16 -4.41 6.43
CA GLY A 125 2.97 -4.15 7.84
C GLY A 125 2.69 -5.39 8.67
N HIS A 126 2.44 -5.13 9.94
CA HIS A 126 1.67 -6.03 10.80
C HIS A 126 0.20 -6.05 10.37
N VAL A 127 -0.33 -4.89 10.00
CA VAL A 127 -1.65 -4.72 9.41
C VAL A 127 -1.58 -3.89 8.12
N ASP A 128 -2.32 -4.33 7.11
CA ASP A 128 -2.36 -3.69 5.80
C ASP A 128 -3.82 -3.38 5.43
N PHE A 129 -4.13 -2.12 5.16
CA PHE A 129 -5.45 -1.67 4.77
C PHE A 129 -5.51 -1.35 3.28
N TYR A 130 -6.55 -1.82 2.60
CA TYR A 130 -6.80 -1.62 1.18
C TYR A 130 -8.16 -0.92 0.94
N PRO A 131 -8.27 0.40 1.20
CA PRO A 131 -9.45 1.18 0.83
C PRO A 131 -9.77 1.02 -0.65
N ASN A 132 -11.02 0.66 -0.96
CA ASN A 132 -11.51 0.46 -2.32
C ASN A 132 -10.59 -0.49 -3.11
N PHE A 133 -10.18 -1.59 -2.48
CA PHE A 133 -9.26 -2.60 -3.04
C PHE A 133 -7.84 -2.08 -3.30
N GLY A 134 -7.50 -0.86 -2.86
CA GLY A 134 -6.20 -0.22 -3.07
C GLY A 134 -5.87 0.14 -4.52
N ALA A 135 -6.75 -0.16 -5.49
CA ALA A 135 -6.46 0.00 -6.92
C ALA A 135 -6.93 1.34 -7.48
N LYS A 136 -8.18 1.70 -7.19
CA LYS A 136 -8.82 2.88 -7.76
C LYS A 136 -9.70 3.53 -6.70
N GLN A 137 -9.35 4.74 -6.32
CA GLN A 137 -10.07 5.47 -5.29
C GLN A 137 -11.25 6.23 -5.94
N PRO A 138 -12.45 6.20 -5.34
CA PRO A 138 -13.59 6.94 -5.85
C PRO A 138 -13.28 8.44 -5.97
N GLY A 139 -13.74 9.09 -7.06
CA GLY A 139 -13.54 10.52 -7.32
C GLY A 139 -12.22 10.88 -8.02
N CYS A 140 -11.26 9.97 -8.14
CA CYS A 140 -9.94 10.31 -8.68
C CYS A 140 -9.89 10.44 -10.21
N MET A 141 -10.78 9.76 -10.94
CA MET A 141 -10.88 9.95 -12.40
C MET A 141 -11.42 11.35 -12.73
N GLU A 142 -12.34 11.84 -11.91
CA GLU A 142 -12.95 13.16 -12.03
C GLU A 142 -11.99 14.27 -11.57
N GLU A 143 -11.21 14.02 -10.51
CA GLU A 143 -10.23 14.97 -9.96
C GLU A 143 -9.03 15.14 -10.90
N ASN A 144 -8.52 14.06 -11.48
CA ASN A 144 -7.39 14.11 -12.40
C ASN A 144 -7.52 13.02 -13.48
N MET A 145 -8.18 13.36 -14.59
CA MET A 145 -8.39 12.43 -15.69
C MET A 145 -7.10 12.03 -16.41
N GLN A 146 -6.08 12.91 -16.40
CA GLN A 146 -4.81 12.67 -17.07
C GLN A 146 -3.86 11.80 -16.25
N ASP A 147 -3.88 11.92 -14.91
CA ASP A 147 -3.12 11.09 -13.98
C ASP A 147 -3.95 10.73 -12.74
N PRO A 148 -4.92 9.80 -12.87
CA PRO A 148 -5.75 9.37 -11.75
C PRO A 148 -4.92 8.65 -10.68
N SER A 149 -3.78 8.07 -11.05
CA SER A 149 -2.83 7.43 -10.12
C SER A 149 -2.26 8.44 -9.12
N SER A 150 -1.99 9.69 -9.53
CA SER A 150 -1.58 10.73 -8.56
C SER A 150 -2.64 10.98 -7.49
N CYS A 151 -3.91 11.06 -7.87
CA CYS A 151 -5.00 11.22 -6.90
C CYS A 151 -5.17 9.98 -6.03
N ASN A 152 -5.13 8.78 -6.62
CA ASN A 152 -5.18 7.52 -5.87
C ASN A 152 -4.06 7.46 -4.82
N HIS A 153 -2.84 7.84 -5.20
CA HIS A 153 -1.68 7.84 -4.32
C HIS A 153 -1.87 8.81 -3.14
N GLU A 154 -2.36 10.02 -3.43
CA GLU A 154 -2.64 11.04 -2.40
C GLU A 154 -3.81 10.71 -1.47
N ARG A 155 -4.61 9.68 -1.75
CA ARG A 155 -5.71 9.29 -0.87
C ARG A 155 -5.24 8.71 0.46
N ALA A 156 -4.12 7.98 0.51
CA ALA A 156 -3.60 7.44 1.77
C ALA A 156 -3.37 8.52 2.85
N PRO A 157 -2.64 9.63 2.59
CA PRO A 157 -2.52 10.70 3.57
C PRO A 157 -3.83 11.44 3.84
N ARG A 158 -4.74 11.57 2.86
CA ARG A 158 -6.06 12.19 3.08
C ARG A 158 -6.94 11.34 4.01
N PHE A 159 -6.96 10.02 3.83
CA PHE A 159 -7.68 9.10 4.72
C PHE A 159 -7.07 9.07 6.12
N TYR A 160 -5.74 9.02 6.22
CA TYR A 160 -5.08 9.06 7.52
C TYR A 160 -5.40 10.37 8.26
N ALA A 161 -5.33 11.52 7.60
CA ALA A 161 -5.66 12.81 8.21
C ALA A 161 -7.12 12.86 8.69
N GLU A 162 -8.07 12.37 7.90
CA GLU A 162 -9.48 12.31 8.30
C GLU A 162 -9.70 11.30 9.45
N SER A 163 -8.94 10.20 9.50
CA SER A 163 -9.07 9.17 10.52
C SER A 163 -8.80 9.68 11.95
N ILE A 164 -8.06 10.79 12.10
CA ILE A 164 -7.72 11.38 13.40
C ILE A 164 -8.97 11.91 14.11
N ASN A 165 -9.84 12.60 13.37
CA ASN A 165 -10.96 13.38 13.92
C ASN A 165 -12.36 12.94 13.44
N THR A 166 -12.44 11.90 12.59
CA THR A 166 -13.73 11.39 12.11
C THR A 166 -14.58 10.85 13.26
N THR A 167 -15.87 11.20 13.27
CA THR A 167 -16.84 10.69 14.25
C THR A 167 -17.46 9.36 13.83
N VAL A 168 -17.41 9.03 12.53
CA VAL A 168 -17.99 7.80 11.99
C VAL A 168 -16.93 6.70 11.86
N GLY A 169 -15.69 7.04 11.53
CA GLY A 169 -14.58 6.09 11.40
C GLY A 169 -14.48 5.42 10.03
N PHE A 170 -13.26 5.03 9.68
CA PHE A 170 -12.95 4.15 8.54
C PHE A 170 -12.93 2.71 9.02
N TRP A 171 -14.07 2.02 8.95
CA TRP A 171 -14.17 0.64 9.39
C TRP A 171 -13.84 -0.31 8.25
N ALA A 172 -12.98 -1.28 8.54
CA ALA A 172 -12.51 -2.27 7.60
C ALA A 172 -12.71 -3.68 8.16
N ARG A 173 -12.89 -4.65 7.27
CA ARG A 173 -13.03 -6.06 7.63
C ARG A 173 -11.83 -6.85 7.13
N GLN A 174 -11.40 -7.80 7.94
CA GLN A 174 -10.27 -8.66 7.60
C GLN A 174 -10.64 -9.59 6.44
N CYS A 175 -9.65 -9.84 5.58
CA CYS A 175 -9.70 -10.96 4.63
C CYS A 175 -8.31 -11.56 4.44
N SER A 176 -8.27 -12.86 4.19
CA SER A 176 -7.06 -13.67 4.02
C SER A 176 -6.15 -13.20 2.89
N GLY A 177 -6.68 -12.51 1.87
CA GLY A 177 -5.85 -12.02 0.78
C GLY A 177 -6.56 -11.07 -0.15
N TRP A 178 -5.74 -10.32 -0.90
CA TRP A 178 -6.24 -9.37 -1.91
C TRP A 178 -7.00 -10.09 -3.03
N LEU A 179 -6.54 -11.29 -3.42
CA LEU A 179 -7.19 -12.10 -4.46
C LEU A 179 -8.59 -12.59 -4.04
N LEU A 180 -8.76 -13.04 -2.80
CA LEU A 180 -10.07 -13.46 -2.29
C LEU A 180 -11.04 -12.29 -2.23
N GLN A 181 -10.55 -11.10 -1.90
CA GLN A 181 -11.35 -9.89 -1.93
C GLN A 181 -11.79 -9.54 -3.36
N LEU A 182 -10.89 -9.65 -4.33
CA LEU A 182 -11.22 -9.47 -5.75
C LEU A 182 -12.33 -10.42 -6.21
N LEU A 183 -12.28 -11.68 -5.75
CA LEU A 183 -13.27 -12.70 -6.08
C LEU A 183 -14.56 -12.62 -5.25
N THR A 184 -14.69 -11.63 -4.35
CA THR A 184 -15.83 -11.47 -3.42
C THR A 184 -16.02 -12.65 -2.46
N LEU A 185 -14.93 -13.34 -2.14
CA LEU A 185 -14.89 -14.54 -1.30
C LEU A 185 -14.48 -14.23 0.15
N CYS A 186 -14.31 -12.97 0.50
CA CYS A 186 -14.04 -12.56 1.88
C CYS A 186 -15.29 -12.63 2.74
N PRO A 187 -15.17 -12.89 4.06
CA PRO A 187 -16.29 -12.80 4.98
C PRO A 187 -16.98 -11.44 4.87
N THR A 188 -18.30 -11.45 4.73
CA THR A 188 -19.11 -10.23 4.71
C THR A 188 -19.80 -9.95 6.03
N THR A 189 -19.45 -10.69 7.08
CA THR A 189 -19.91 -10.54 8.47
C THR A 189 -18.71 -10.56 9.42
N GLY A 190 -18.87 -10.06 10.65
CA GLY A 190 -17.88 -10.23 11.72
C GLY A 190 -17.16 -8.96 12.16
N ALA A 191 -16.08 -9.13 12.92
CA ALA A 191 -15.34 -8.05 13.58
C ALA A 191 -14.75 -7.07 12.56
N GLN A 192 -14.85 -5.77 12.88
CA GLN A 192 -14.34 -4.68 12.06
C GLN A 192 -13.29 -3.91 12.86
N ALA A 193 -12.29 -3.38 12.16
CA ALA A 193 -11.22 -2.59 12.75
C ALA A 193 -11.16 -1.19 12.13
N LEU A 194 -10.68 -0.23 12.91
CA LEU A 194 -10.49 1.15 12.45
C LEU A 194 -9.17 1.27 11.69
N LEU A 195 -9.24 1.85 10.50
CA LEU A 195 -8.07 2.31 9.75
C LEU A 195 -7.54 3.64 10.32
N GLY A 196 -6.22 3.77 10.36
CA GLY A 196 -5.52 5.03 10.56
C GLY A 196 -5.06 5.27 11.99
N TYR A 197 -5.26 6.50 12.48
CA TYR A 197 -4.63 6.96 13.73
C TYR A 197 -4.97 6.09 14.95
N HIS A 198 -6.24 5.71 15.09
CA HIS A 198 -6.79 4.94 16.21
C HIS A 198 -6.75 3.40 16.03
N VAL A 199 -5.98 2.89 15.05
CA VAL A 199 -5.82 1.44 14.88
C VAL A 199 -5.18 0.80 16.12
N SER A 200 -5.63 -0.42 16.47
CA SER A 200 -5.02 -1.22 17.54
C SER A 200 -3.65 -1.76 17.10
N ASP A 201 -2.66 -1.71 17.98
CA ASP A 201 -1.31 -2.25 17.80
C ASP A 201 -1.23 -3.78 17.87
N GLU A 202 -2.31 -4.44 18.30
CA GLU A 202 -2.47 -5.90 18.30
C GLU A 202 -3.03 -6.44 16.97
N LEU A 203 -3.56 -5.55 16.12
CA LEU A 203 -4.23 -5.92 14.87
C LEU A 203 -3.26 -6.54 13.86
N ARG A 204 -3.64 -7.63 13.20
CA ARG A 204 -2.82 -8.34 12.21
C ARG A 204 -3.60 -8.70 10.96
N GLY A 205 -2.91 -8.73 9.82
CA GLY A 205 -3.46 -9.20 8.54
C GLY A 205 -3.97 -8.10 7.62
N SER A 206 -4.70 -8.50 6.57
CA SER A 206 -5.18 -7.60 5.52
C SER A 206 -6.63 -7.18 5.73
N TYR A 207 -6.92 -5.89 5.61
CA TYR A 207 -8.23 -5.30 5.87
C TYR A 207 -8.73 -4.51 4.67
N PHE A 208 -10.02 -4.65 4.37
CA PHE A 208 -10.66 -4.04 3.21
C PHE A 208 -11.86 -3.21 3.63
N LEU A 209 -12.05 -2.07 2.96
CA LEU A 209 -13.10 -1.10 3.26
C LEU A 209 -13.48 -0.31 2.01
N GLN A 210 -14.61 0.37 2.06
CA GLN A 210 -15.05 1.33 1.05
C GLN A 210 -15.00 2.76 1.61
N THR A 211 -14.81 3.74 0.72
CA THR A 211 -14.83 5.16 1.08
C THR A 211 -15.69 5.95 0.10
N ALA A 212 -16.13 7.15 0.50
CA ALA A 212 -16.77 8.08 -0.42
C ALA A 212 -15.77 8.64 -1.46
N SER A 213 -16.29 9.30 -2.49
CA SER A 213 -15.51 9.95 -3.55
C SER A 213 -15.01 11.34 -3.22
N LYS A 214 -15.55 11.97 -2.16
CA LYS A 214 -15.19 13.31 -1.70
C LYS A 214 -15.14 13.32 -0.18
N SER A 215 -14.40 14.26 0.40
CA SER A 215 -14.35 14.42 1.86
C SER A 215 -15.70 14.94 2.39
N PRO A 216 -16.17 14.46 3.55
CA PRO A 216 -15.60 13.38 4.36
C PRO A 216 -15.70 12.01 3.65
N TYR A 217 -14.59 11.28 3.62
CA TYR A 217 -14.46 9.99 2.95
C TYR A 217 -14.98 8.83 3.78
N ALA A 218 -14.96 8.94 5.11
CA ALA A 218 -15.35 7.90 6.03
C ALA A 218 -16.85 7.61 5.94
N LEU A 219 -17.21 6.32 5.84
CA LEU A 219 -18.60 5.87 5.70
C LEU A 219 -19.19 5.27 7.00
N GLY A 220 -18.38 5.11 8.04
CA GLY A 220 -18.80 4.43 9.27
C GLY A 220 -18.72 2.91 9.16
N LYS A 221 -19.42 2.22 10.07
CA LYS A 221 -19.41 0.75 10.13
C LYS A 221 -19.99 0.15 8.86
N MET A 222 -19.30 -0.85 8.33
CA MET A 222 -19.80 -1.62 7.20
C MET A 222 -21.00 -2.45 7.64
N GLN A 223 -22.01 -2.53 6.78
CA GLN A 223 -23.11 -3.45 7.00
C GLN A 223 -22.65 -4.89 6.76
N ASP A 224 -23.21 -5.78 7.55
CA ASP A 224 -23.07 -7.21 7.35
C ASP A 224 -23.94 -7.60 6.14
N VAL A 225 -23.32 -8.24 5.14
CA VAL A 225 -23.99 -8.78 3.96
C VAL A 225 -23.93 -10.30 4.06
N ASP A 226 -24.94 -11.02 3.61
CA ASP A 226 -24.87 -12.49 3.55
C ASP A 226 -24.31 -12.93 2.19
N ASN A 227 -23.07 -13.44 2.17
CA ASN A 227 -22.44 -13.96 0.96
C ASN A 227 -22.31 -15.50 0.95
N ARG A 228 -23.04 -16.21 1.82
CA ARG A 228 -22.98 -17.69 1.92
C ARG A 228 -23.27 -18.39 0.60
N GLN A 229 -24.19 -17.86 -0.21
CA GLN A 229 -24.49 -18.41 -1.53
C GLN A 229 -23.34 -18.27 -2.52
N THR A 230 -22.54 -17.20 -2.42
CA THR A 230 -21.35 -17.02 -3.24
C THR A 230 -20.25 -17.96 -2.77
N LEU A 231 -19.97 -18.01 -1.47
CA LEU A 231 -18.95 -18.90 -0.90
C LEU A 231 -19.24 -20.39 -1.15
N ALA A 232 -20.51 -20.80 -1.06
CA ALA A 232 -20.92 -22.18 -1.34
C ALA A 232 -20.60 -22.63 -2.77
N LYS A 233 -20.51 -21.70 -3.74
CA LYS A 233 -20.09 -22.02 -5.11
C LYS A 233 -18.61 -22.36 -5.21
N PHE A 234 -17.78 -21.86 -4.28
CA PHE A 234 -16.33 -22.03 -4.29
C PHE A 234 -15.83 -23.07 -3.29
N HIS A 235 -16.73 -23.80 -2.59
CA HIS A 235 -16.39 -24.83 -1.61
C HIS A 235 -15.39 -24.39 -0.53
N LEU A 236 -15.32 -23.09 -0.23
CA LEU A 236 -14.40 -22.55 0.77
C LEU A 236 -14.92 -22.85 2.18
N ASN A 237 -14.00 -23.26 3.08
CA ASN A 237 -14.31 -23.51 4.48
C ASN A 237 -14.63 -22.20 5.21
N PHE A 238 -15.71 -22.19 6.01
CA PHE A 238 -16.20 -21.03 6.75
C PHE A 238 -15.31 -20.63 7.95
N ASP A 239 -14.50 -21.56 8.47
CA ASP A 239 -13.84 -21.40 9.78
C ASP A 239 -12.36 -20.99 9.74
N HIS A 240 -11.70 -21.08 8.57
CA HIS A 240 -10.24 -20.89 8.46
C HIS A 240 -9.88 -19.81 7.44
N ASN A 241 -10.23 -18.57 7.75
CA ASN A 241 -9.93 -17.34 7.01
C ASN A 241 -8.42 -17.03 6.84
N GLU A 242 -7.57 -18.01 6.54
CA GLU A 242 -6.14 -17.86 6.34
C GLU A 242 -5.72 -18.75 5.16
N ILE A 243 -5.39 -18.10 4.04
CA ILE A 243 -4.56 -18.71 3.01
C ILE A 243 -3.20 -18.03 3.22
N ASP A 244 -2.24 -18.77 3.77
CA ASP A 244 -0.94 -18.23 4.20
C ASP A 244 0.00 -17.84 3.04
N ASP A 245 -0.40 -18.13 1.79
CA ASP A 245 0.31 -17.75 0.58
C ASP A 245 -0.68 -17.50 -0.57
N ASP A 246 -0.59 -16.36 -1.26
CA ASP A 246 -1.45 -15.93 -2.38
C ASP A 246 -1.57 -16.94 -3.56
N TYR A 247 -0.90 -18.09 -3.49
CA TYR A 247 -0.88 -19.16 -4.47
C TYR A 247 -1.29 -20.51 -3.85
N GLU A 248 -2.59 -20.77 -3.79
CA GLU A 248 -3.11 -22.13 -3.71
C GLU A 248 -3.54 -22.63 -5.09
N PRO A 249 -3.21 -23.86 -5.50
CA PRO A 249 -3.66 -24.46 -6.76
C PRO A 249 -5.19 -24.46 -6.93
N GLN A 250 -5.92 -24.47 -5.83
CA GLN A 250 -7.38 -24.48 -5.78
C GLN A 250 -7.98 -23.14 -6.25
N LEU A 251 -7.27 -22.02 -6.02
CA LEU A 251 -7.64 -20.71 -6.55
C LEU A 251 -7.48 -20.65 -8.08
N LEU A 252 -6.50 -21.36 -8.64
CA LEU A 252 -6.28 -21.45 -10.09
C LEU A 252 -7.41 -22.21 -10.78
N GLU A 253 -7.89 -23.31 -10.21
CA GLU A 253 -9.05 -24.06 -10.73
C GLU A 253 -10.33 -23.20 -10.68
N ALA A 254 -10.58 -22.51 -9.56
CA ALA A 254 -11.69 -21.57 -9.43
C ALA A 254 -11.60 -20.36 -10.40
N PHE A 255 -10.39 -19.90 -10.71
CA PHE A 255 -10.15 -18.78 -11.64
C PHE A 255 -10.55 -19.12 -13.08
N LEU A 256 -10.43 -20.38 -13.49
CA LEU A 256 -10.78 -20.86 -14.84
C LEU A 256 -12.29 -21.05 -15.04
N GLU A 257 -13.05 -21.19 -13.96
CA GLU A 257 -14.50 -21.42 -14.00
C GLU A 257 -15.36 -20.14 -13.99
N LEU A 258 -14.77 -18.98 -13.67
CA LEU A 258 -15.47 -17.69 -13.57
C LEU A 258 -15.84 -17.09 -14.95
N GLU A 259 -17.15 -16.92 -15.20
CA GLU A 259 -17.67 -16.22 -16.39
C GLU A 259 -17.21 -14.75 -16.49
N ALA A 260 -16.98 -14.09 -15.35
CA ALA A 260 -16.48 -12.71 -15.31
C ALA A 260 -15.04 -12.59 -15.85
N VAL A 261 -14.21 -13.63 -15.69
CA VAL A 261 -12.84 -13.68 -16.26
C VAL A 261 -12.89 -13.96 -17.75
N LYS A 262 -13.82 -14.81 -18.23
CA LYS A 262 -14.05 -15.02 -19.67
C LYS A 262 -14.46 -13.73 -20.41
N VAL A 263 -15.11 -12.79 -19.72
CA VAL A 263 -15.43 -11.46 -20.26
C VAL A 263 -14.19 -10.56 -20.36
N VAL A 264 -13.26 -10.64 -19.40
CA VAL A 264 -12.00 -9.87 -19.41
C VAL A 264 -10.97 -10.45 -20.39
N VAL A 265 -10.95 -11.77 -20.57
CA VAL A 265 -10.04 -12.50 -21.46
C VAL A 265 -10.56 -12.58 -22.89
N LYS A 266 -11.77 -12.05 -23.18
CA LYS A 266 -12.25 -11.84 -24.54
C LYS A 266 -11.58 -10.61 -25.21
N MET A 267 -10.26 -10.52 -25.13
CA MET A 267 -9.48 -9.82 -26.14
C MET A 267 -9.31 -10.78 -27.32
N ASP A 268 -9.81 -10.37 -28.48
CA ASP A 268 -9.70 -11.11 -29.74
C ASP A 268 -8.25 -11.56 -29.96
N GLU A 269 -8.02 -12.87 -30.07
CA GLU A 269 -6.70 -13.45 -30.39
C GLU A 269 -6.11 -12.83 -31.67
N SER A 270 -6.96 -12.34 -32.59
CA SER A 270 -6.53 -11.65 -33.81
C SER A 270 -5.85 -10.30 -33.56
N GLU A 271 -6.05 -9.69 -32.39
CA GLU A 271 -5.52 -8.37 -32.03
C GLU A 271 -4.21 -8.46 -31.25
N LEU A 272 -3.95 -9.58 -30.57
CA LEU A 272 -2.66 -9.90 -29.95
C LEU A 272 -1.57 -10.16 -31.00
N ASP A 273 -1.88 -10.94 -32.05
CA ASP A 273 -0.93 -11.22 -33.15
C ASP A 273 -0.58 -9.95 -33.95
N LYS A 274 -1.52 -9.01 -34.08
CA LYS A 274 -1.26 -7.72 -34.71
C LYS A 274 -0.36 -6.81 -33.87
N ARG A 275 -0.44 -6.90 -32.54
CA ARG A 275 0.38 -6.10 -31.62
C ARG A 275 1.77 -6.69 -31.38
N LEU A 276 1.94 -8.01 -31.51
CA LEU A 276 3.23 -8.68 -31.40
C LEU A 276 4.10 -8.54 -32.67
N ASN A 277 3.50 -8.31 -33.84
CA ASN A 277 4.22 -8.08 -35.09
C ASN A 277 4.96 -6.72 -35.19
N TRP A 278 4.78 -5.83 -34.21
CA TRP A 278 5.45 -4.52 -34.17
C TRP A 278 6.84 -4.52 -33.52
N ILE A 279 7.30 -5.65 -32.96
CA ILE A 279 8.58 -5.73 -32.23
C ILE A 279 9.72 -6.35 -33.08
N TYR A 280 9.45 -6.81 -34.31
CA TYR A 280 10.45 -7.52 -35.13
C TYR A 280 10.79 -6.87 -36.49
N ARG A 281 10.51 -5.57 -36.68
CA ARG A 281 10.99 -4.84 -37.87
C ARG A 281 11.54 -3.47 -37.51
N GLU A 282 12.85 -3.45 -37.36
CA GLU A 282 13.84 -2.41 -37.69
C GLU A 282 14.92 -2.36 -36.62
N GLU A 283 15.97 -3.18 -36.82
CA GLU A 283 17.37 -2.89 -36.48
C GLU A 283 18.24 -4.13 -36.80
N ASP A 284 18.28 -4.49 -38.08
CA ASP A 284 19.35 -5.35 -38.63
C ASP A 284 20.02 -4.58 -39.78
N GLU A 285 20.88 -3.62 -39.45
CA GLU A 285 22.01 -3.28 -40.31
C GLU A 285 23.33 -3.40 -39.52
N PRO A 286 24.31 -4.18 -40.01
CA PRO A 286 25.53 -4.46 -39.28
C PRO A 286 26.53 -3.29 -39.36
N LEU A 287 27.00 -2.83 -38.20
CA LEU A 287 28.16 -1.96 -38.08
C LEU A 287 29.42 -2.69 -38.57
N SER A 288 29.77 -2.49 -39.85
CA SER A 288 31.16 -2.68 -40.30
C SER A 288 31.55 -1.75 -41.45
N ARG A 289 32.73 -1.14 -41.29
CA ARG A 289 33.58 -0.45 -42.29
C ARG A 289 33.18 0.95 -42.74
N ASN A 290 33.89 1.97 -42.23
CA ASN A 290 35.01 2.55 -43.00
C ASN A 290 35.91 3.46 -42.15
N LEU A 291 37.19 3.08 -42.13
CA LEU A 291 38.37 3.87 -41.82
C LEU A 291 38.75 4.73 -43.05
N ILE A 292 39.42 5.86 -42.78
CA ILE A 292 40.20 6.72 -43.71
C ILE A 292 39.40 7.76 -44.51
N LYS A 293 39.45 9.02 -44.08
CA LYS A 293 40.31 10.07 -44.66
C LYS A 293 40.48 11.24 -43.68
#